data_AF-A0A101EQV9-F1
#
_entry.id   AF-A0A101EQV9-F1
#
_cell.length_a   1.000
_cell.length_b   1.000
_cell.length_c   1.000
_cell.angle_alpha   90.00
_cell.angle_beta   90.00
_cell.angle_gamma   90.00
#
_symmetry.space_group_name_H-M   'P 1'
#
loop_
_entity.id
_entity.type
_entity.pdbx_description
1 polymer ?
#
loop_
_entity_poly.entity_id
_entity_poly.type
_entity_poly.pdbx_seq_one_letter_code
_entity_poly.pdbx_strand_id
1 'polypeptide(L)'
;HRSALERHHLFPRKYLEKLGIKDNHDINQVANFALVEWHDNVEIGDRPPSDYAPEYERRFPPDKLTEMYWYHALPEGWYNMDYWTFLEERRRRMAEIIRKGFESLK
;
A
#
# COMPACT_ATOMS: atom_id res chain seq x y z
N HIS A 1 21.48 -7.98 -14.71
CA HIS A 1 20.68 -8.10 -13.47
C HIS A 1 19.36 -7.36 -13.70
N ARG A 2 18.23 -8.05 -13.87
CA ARG A 2 16.92 -7.39 -13.72
C ARG A 2 16.81 -7.08 -12.24
N SER A 3 16.80 -5.81 -11.84
CA SER A 3 16.27 -5.47 -10.53
C SER A 3 14.83 -5.99 -10.53
N ALA A 4 14.57 -7.05 -9.77
CA ALA A 4 13.19 -7.42 -9.51
C ALA A 4 12.53 -6.17 -8.91
N LEU A 5 11.40 -5.73 -9.46
CA LEU A 5 10.62 -4.67 -8.83
C LEU A 5 10.47 -5.03 -7.35
N GLU A 6 11.11 -4.24 -6.49
CA GLU A 6 11.07 -4.49 -5.05
C GLU A 6 9.64 -4.21 -4.60
N ARG A 7 8.94 -5.29 -4.20
CA ARG A 7 7.59 -5.20 -3.65
C ARG A 7 7.74 -4.91 -2.16
N HIS A 8 7.24 -3.76 -1.73
CA HIS A 8 7.24 -3.39 -0.33
C HIS A 8 5.87 -3.63 0.28
N HIS A 9 5.84 -4.22 1.48
CA HIS A 9 4.60 -4.32 2.26
C HIS A 9 4.18 -2.93 2.75
N LEU A 10 2.91 -2.59 2.56
CA LEU A 10 2.29 -1.39 3.13
C LEU A 10 2.06 -1.56 4.64
N PHE A 11 1.74 -2.75 5.10
CA PHE A 11 1.79 -3.09 6.52
C PHE A 11 3.00 -3.99 6.71
N PRO A 12 4.11 -3.50 7.28
CA PRO A 12 5.34 -4.26 7.37
C PRO A 12 5.15 -5.57 8.12
N ARG A 13 5.82 -6.64 7.65
CA ARG A 13 5.71 -7.99 8.22
C ARG A 13 5.85 -8.00 9.74
N LYS A 14 6.94 -7.44 10.26
CA LYS A 14 7.21 -7.48 11.71
C LYS A 14 6.26 -6.58 12.52
N TYR A 15 5.65 -5.57 11.90
CA TYR A 15 4.55 -4.84 12.51
C TYR A 15 3.31 -5.74 12.66
N LEU A 16 2.93 -6.46 11.60
CA LEU A 16 1.82 -7.42 11.63
C LEU A 16 2.04 -8.58 12.62
N GLU A 17 3.27 -9.10 12.71
CA GLU A 17 3.63 -10.15 13.65
C GLU A 17 3.47 -9.69 15.11
N LYS A 18 3.80 -8.42 15.42
CA LYS A 18 3.56 -7.81 16.75
C LYS A 18 2.07 -7.67 17.07
N LEU A 19 1.23 -7.52 16.05
CA LEU A 19 -0.24 -7.52 16.19
C LEU A 19 -0.84 -8.94 16.27
N GLY A 20 0.00 -9.99 16.22
CA GLY A 20 -0.44 -11.39 16.29
C GLY A 20 -0.80 -12.00 14.93
N ILE A 21 -0.65 -11.26 13.83
CA ILE A 21 -0.89 -11.76 12.47
C ILE A 21 0.42 -12.37 11.98
N LYS A 22 0.53 -13.70 12.06
CA LYS A 22 1.76 -14.45 11.77
C LYS A 22 1.66 -15.36 10.55
N ASP A 23 0.45 -15.54 10.04
CA ASP A 23 0.23 -16.38 8.87
C ASP A 23 0.82 -15.72 7.61
N ASN A 24 1.61 -16.50 6.86
CA ASN A 24 2.31 -15.98 5.69
C ASN A 24 1.37 -15.65 4.53
N HIS A 25 0.26 -16.36 4.38
CA HIS A 25 -0.75 -16.07 3.37
C HIS A 25 -1.48 -14.77 3.69
N ASP A 26 -1.72 -14.50 4.97
CA ASP A 26 -2.35 -13.25 5.41
C ASP A 26 -1.42 -12.05 5.28
N ILE A 27 -0.13 -12.20 5.59
CA ILE A 27 0.87 -11.12 5.45
C ILE A 27 1.17 -10.81 3.97
N ASN A 28 1.29 -11.85 3.12
CA ASN A 28 1.71 -11.72 1.72
C ASN A 28 0.54 -11.53 0.74
N GLN A 29 -0.56 -10.94 1.20
CA GLN A 29 -1.67 -10.55 0.33
C GLN A 29 -1.19 -9.57 -0.75
N VAL A 30 -1.65 -9.73 -2.00
CA VAL A 30 -1.34 -8.78 -3.08
C VAL A 30 -1.75 -7.36 -2.70
N ALA A 31 -2.88 -7.22 -2.01
CA ALA A 31 -3.38 -5.96 -1.48
C ALA A 31 -2.55 -5.41 -0.30
N ASN A 32 -1.55 -6.13 0.21
CA ASN A 32 -0.57 -5.58 1.15
C ASN A 32 0.71 -5.09 0.46
N PHE A 33 0.84 -5.21 -0.86
CA PHE A 33 2.03 -4.72 -1.56
C PHE A 33 1.78 -3.40 -2.30
N ALA A 34 2.81 -2.57 -2.36
CA ALA A 34 2.90 -1.49 -3.33
C ALA A 34 4.11 -1.74 -4.26
N LEU A 35 3.89 -1.59 -5.56
CA LEU A 35 4.93 -1.51 -6.57
C LEU A 35 5.42 -0.08 -6.54
N VAL A 36 6.52 0.20 -5.85
CA VAL A 36 6.98 1.58 -5.80
C VAL A 36 8.48 1.61 -5.84
N GLU A 37 8.96 2.52 -6.67
CA GLU A 37 10.25 3.16 -6.54
C GLU A 37 10.21 4.07 -5.29
N TRP A 38 10.04 3.50 -4.08
CA TRP A 38 10.26 4.24 -2.82
C TRP A 38 11.77 4.37 -2.63
N HIS A 39 12.45 4.96 -3.60
CA HIS A 39 13.91 4.88 -3.74
C HIS A 39 14.68 5.77 -2.78
N ASP A 40 13.99 6.43 -1.84
CA ASP A 40 14.64 7.34 -0.91
C ASP A 40 14.38 6.90 0.53
N ASN A 41 15.32 6.11 1.06
CA ASN A 41 15.90 6.20 2.41
C ASN A 41 15.00 6.26 3.65
N VAL A 42 13.67 6.17 3.52
CA VAL A 42 12.79 5.94 4.66
C VAL A 42 12.89 4.46 4.95
N GLU A 43 13.71 4.12 5.95
CA GLU A 43 13.75 2.79 6.54
C GLU A 43 12.37 2.53 7.17
N ILE A 44 11.43 2.03 6.35
CA ILE A 44 10.09 1.65 6.79
C ILE A 44 10.22 0.58 7.90
N GLY A 45 11.19 -0.33 7.75
CA GLY A 45 11.55 -1.32 8.76
C GLY A 45 10.32 -2.02 9.32
N ASP A 46 10.15 -1.90 10.63
CA ASP A 46 9.04 -2.52 11.38
C ASP A 46 8.05 -1.48 11.92
N ARG A 47 8.10 -0.26 11.38
CA ARG A 47 7.26 0.86 11.83
C ARG A 47 5.81 0.64 11.43
N PRO A 48 4.84 1.03 12.26
CA PRO A 48 3.44 1.04 11.84
C PRO A 48 3.23 2.01 10.68
N PRO A 49 2.26 1.75 9.78
CA PRO A 49 1.92 2.66 8.68
C PRO A 49 1.65 4.09 9.12
N SER A 50 1.02 4.27 10.28
CA SER A 50 0.70 5.57 10.87
C SER A 50 1.94 6.47 11.09
N ASP A 51 3.12 5.88 11.26
CA ASP A 51 4.34 6.63 11.54
C ASP A 51 4.99 7.11 10.24
N TYR A 52 5.02 6.26 9.21
CA TYR A 52 5.79 6.52 8.00
C TYR A 52 4.96 7.07 6.84
N ALA A 53 3.68 6.71 6.72
CA ALA A 53 2.86 7.14 5.59
C ALA A 53 2.65 8.66 5.58
N PRO A 54 2.32 9.34 6.71
CA PRO A 54 2.21 10.79 6.74
C PRO A 54 3.53 11.52 6.42
N GLU A 55 4.69 10.93 6.76
CA GLU A 55 6.00 11.48 6.37
C GLU A 55 6.16 11.52 4.85
N TYR A 56 5.65 10.51 4.16
CA TYR A 56 5.70 10.44 2.72
C TYR A 56 4.64 11.32 2.05
N GLU A 57 3.42 11.37 2.58
CA GLU A 57 2.35 12.25 2.08
C GLU A 57 2.84 13.70 1.95
N ARG A 58 3.62 14.18 2.93
CA ARG A 58 4.20 15.54 2.93
C ARG A 58 5.15 15.84 1.77
N ARG A 59 5.61 14.83 1.03
CA ARG A 59 6.49 15.01 -0.15
C ARG A 59 5.71 15.40 -1.40
N PHE A 60 4.39 15.29 -1.40
CA PHE A 60 3.55 15.49 -2.57
C PHE A 60 2.57 16.64 -2.37
N PRO A 61 2.32 17.44 -3.43
CA PRO A 61 1.15 18.32 -3.48
C PRO A 61 -0.16 17.51 -3.30
N PRO A 62 -1.21 18.10 -2.67
CA PRO A 62 -2.45 17.37 -2.38
C PRO A 62 -3.12 16.72 -3.60
N ASP A 63 -3.15 17.42 -4.74
CA ASP A 63 -3.71 16.91 -6.00
C ASP A 63 -2.94 15.69 -6.52
N LYS A 64 -1.61 15.72 -6.43
CA LYS A 64 -0.75 14.60 -6.81
C LYS A 64 -0.83 13.43 -5.85
N LEU A 65 -1.01 13.70 -4.55
CA LEU A 65 -1.25 12.67 -3.56
C LEU A 65 -2.57 11.93 -3.83
N THR A 66 -3.65 12.68 -4.12
CA THR A 66 -4.95 12.09 -4.48
C THR A 66 -4.85 11.22 -5.73
N GLU A 67 -4.18 11.72 -6.77
CA GLU A 67 -3.95 10.98 -8.03
C GLU A 67 -3.16 9.69 -7.77
N MET A 68 -2.08 9.76 -7.00
CA MET A 68 -1.28 8.60 -6.60
C MET A 68 -2.12 7.57 -5.83
N TYR A 69 -2.89 8.00 -4.82
CA TYR A 69 -3.75 7.09 -4.06
C TYR A 69 -4.78 6.41 -4.94
N TRP A 70 -5.37 7.15 -5.88
CA TRP A 70 -6.28 6.58 -6.85
C TRP A 70 -5.59 5.50 -7.69
N TYR A 71 -4.47 5.79 -8.34
CA TYR A 71 -3.75 4.81 -9.18
C TYR A 71 -3.27 3.58 -8.40
N HIS A 72 -2.91 3.73 -7.12
CA HIS A 72 -2.43 2.63 -6.27
C HIS A 72 -3.54 1.91 -5.49
N ALA A 73 -4.81 2.24 -5.76
CA ALA A 73 -5.98 1.69 -5.05
C ALA A 73 -5.95 1.92 -3.54
N LEU A 74 -5.24 2.94 -3.06
CA LEU A 74 -5.12 3.23 -1.64
C LEU A 74 -6.35 4.01 -1.16
N PRO A 75 -7.04 3.54 -0.11
CA PRO A 75 -8.00 4.38 0.61
C PRO A 75 -7.31 5.61 1.21
N GLU A 76 -8.01 6.73 1.27
CA GLU A 76 -7.52 7.89 2.03
C GLU A 76 -7.41 7.52 3.52
N GLY A 77 -6.33 7.94 4.18
CA GLY A 77 -6.07 7.62 5.59
C GLY A 77 -5.88 6.13 5.89
N TRP A 78 -5.55 5.31 4.88
CA TRP A 78 -5.39 3.85 5.01
C TRP A 78 -4.44 3.43 6.15
N TYR A 79 -3.46 4.26 6.48
CA TYR A 79 -2.48 4.00 7.53
C TYR A 79 -3.04 4.08 8.95
N ASN A 80 -4.27 4.55 9.12
CA ASN A 80 -5.01 4.54 10.39
C ASN A 80 -6.01 3.39 10.49
N MET A 81 -6.14 2.56 9.43
CA MET A 81 -7.04 1.41 9.43
C MET A 81 -6.36 0.21 10.09
N ASP A 82 -7.14 -0.67 10.71
CA ASP A 82 -6.63 -2.00 11.00
C ASP A 82 -6.37 -2.77 9.69
N TYR A 83 -5.50 -3.77 9.78
CA TYR A 83 -5.01 -4.49 8.61
C TYR A 83 -6.14 -5.15 7.79
N TRP A 84 -7.17 -5.67 8.44
CA TRP A 84 -8.22 -6.43 7.76
C TRP A 84 -9.18 -5.52 7.02
N THR A 85 -9.60 -4.43 7.65
CA THR A 85 -10.41 -3.38 6.99
C THR A 85 -9.63 -2.75 5.84
N PHE A 86 -8.32 -2.48 6.01
CA PHE A 86 -7.48 -2.01 4.92
C PHE A 86 -7.49 -2.95 3.71
N LEU A 87 -7.29 -4.26 3.95
CA LEU A 87 -7.27 -5.25 2.87
C LEU A 87 -8.62 -5.33 2.13
N GLU A 88 -9.73 -5.28 2.85
CA GLU A 88 -11.07 -5.28 2.25
C GLU A 88 -11.28 -4.07 1.34
N GLU A 89 -11.06 -2.87 1.86
CA GLU A 89 -11.23 -1.61 1.13
C GLU A 89 -10.30 -1.54 -0.09
N ARG A 90 -9.04 -1.92 0.08
CA ARG A 90 -8.07 -1.89 -1.01
C ARG A 90 -8.41 -2.89 -2.11
N ARG A 91 -8.83 -4.11 -1.79
CA ARG A 91 -9.26 -5.09 -2.81
C ARG A 91 -10.43 -4.59 -3.64
N ARG A 92 -11.41 -3.96 -3.00
CA ARG A 92 -12.55 -3.36 -3.70
C ARG A 92 -12.10 -2.27 -4.68
N ARG A 93 -11.19 -1.39 -4.25
CA ARG A 93 -10.62 -0.31 -5.08
C ARG A 93 -9.77 -0.86 -6.22
N MET A 94 -8.97 -1.89 -5.99
CA MET A 94 -8.18 -2.55 -7.03
C MET A 94 -9.08 -3.12 -8.13
N ALA A 95 -10.17 -3.79 -7.75
CA ALA A 95 -11.15 -4.32 -8.70
C ALA A 95 -11.80 -3.19 -9.53
N GLU A 96 -12.11 -2.05 -8.92
CA GLU A 96 -12.65 -0.89 -9.62
C GLU A 96 -11.68 -0.32 -10.65
N ILE A 97 -10.39 -0.17 -10.31
CA ILE A 97 -9.35 0.33 -11.22
C ILE A 97 -9.18 -0.62 -12.40
N ILE A 98 -9.09 -1.91 -12.14
CA ILE A 98 -8.95 -2.92 -13.19
C ILE A 98 -10.15 -2.85 -14.15
N ARG A 99 -11.37 -2.75 -13.60
CA ARG A 99 -12.59 -2.59 -14.40
C ARG A 99 -12.53 -1.33 -15.28
N LYS A 100 -12.20 -0.17 -14.70
CA LYS A 100 -12.08 1.10 -15.45
C LYS A 100 -11.01 1.01 -16.54
N GLY A 101 -9.86 0.43 -16.22
CA GLY A 101 -8.77 0.20 -17.17
C GLY A 101 -9.23 -0.67 -18.35
N PHE A 102 -9.93 -1.77 -18.07
CA PHE A 102 -10.49 -2.63 -19.11
C PHE A 102 -11.54 -1.92 -19.97
N GLU A 103 -12.44 -1.13 -19.36
CA GLU A 103 -13.46 -0.36 -20.07
C GLU A 103 -12.88 0.71 -21.00
N SER A 104 -11.69 1.25 -20.68
CA SER A 104 -10.99 2.27 -21.48
C SER A 104 -10.34 1.75 -22.77
N LEU A 105 -10.24 0.42 -22.94
CA LEU A 105 -9.69 -0.21 -24.15
C LEU A 105 -10.71 -0.31 -25.30
N LYS A 106 -11.92 0.23 -25.11
CA LYS A 106 -13.01 0.18 -26.09
C LYS A 106 -12.99 1.35 -27.05
#